data_AF-A0A015K4G7-F1
#
_entry.id   AF-A0A015K4G7-F1
#
_cell.length_a   1.000
_cell.length_b   1.000
_cell.length_c   1.000
_cell.angle_alpha   90.00
_cell.angle_beta   90.00
_cell.angle_gamma   90.00
#
_symmetry.space_group_name_H-M   'P 1'
#
loop_
_entity.id
_entity.type
_entity.pdbx_description
1 polymer ?
#
loop_
_entity_poly.entity_id
_entity_poly.type
_entity_poly.pdbx_seq_one_letter_code
_entity_poly.pdbx_strand_id
1 'polypeptide(L)'
;MIQGIKRRRFPEELPGTVPTYQCRWTDCENDAFQIDTDLYNHVLNDHINKEQEINYNCHWMDCKRFPYGSPDRLVVIAHVKTHFPVEPEIESEGKRRKVKTTKSSVNKYGKNNGIINHRIYVSSDMNGDALGIPLTASLILRNLSVSRKNLHYFAAYEQELTEMLANCVGLSKHLAETLSNLRSV
;
A
#
# COMPACT_ATOMS: atom_id res chain seq x y z
N MET A 1 -32.38 -16.63 7.77
CA MET A 1 -32.61 -15.22 7.39
C MET A 1 -31.45 -14.43 7.98
N ILE A 2 -30.44 -14.08 7.17
CA ILE A 2 -29.16 -13.53 7.65
C ILE A 2 -29.35 -12.02 7.85
N GLN A 3 -29.16 -11.54 9.08
CA GLN A 3 -29.22 -10.11 9.40
C GLN A 3 -28.04 -9.39 8.75
N GLY A 4 -28.34 -8.35 7.97
CA GLY A 4 -27.36 -7.55 7.24
C GLY A 4 -26.31 -6.94 8.17
N ILE A 5 -25.06 -6.96 7.70
CA ILE A 5 -23.92 -6.31 8.35
C ILE A 5 -24.23 -4.82 8.52
N LYS A 6 -24.36 -4.36 9.76
CA LYS A 6 -24.51 -2.94 10.07
C LYS A 6 -23.27 -2.20 9.56
N ARG A 7 -23.45 -1.29 8.60
CA ARG A 7 -22.42 -0.33 8.20
C ARG A 7 -21.99 0.42 9.47
N ARG A 8 -20.69 0.38 9.81
CA ARG A 8 -20.14 1.27 10.84
C ARG A 8 -20.44 2.70 10.38
N ARG A 9 -21.13 3.48 11.21
CA ARG A 9 -21.21 4.94 11.02
C ARG A 9 -19.79 5.47 11.11
N PHE A 10 -19.40 6.27 10.12
CA PHE A 10 -18.21 7.11 10.19
C PHE A 10 -18.30 7.97 11.46
N PRO A 11 -17.21 8.11 12.24
CA PRO A 11 -17.19 9.03 13.35
C PRO A 11 -17.51 10.45 12.85
N GLU A 12 -18.47 11.03 13.54
CA GLU A 12 -19.03 12.37 13.41
C GLU A 12 -17.94 13.43 13.21
N GLU A 13 -18.10 14.24 12.15
CA GLU A 13 -17.21 15.34 11.79
C GLU A 13 -17.22 16.41 12.89
N LEU A 14 -16.10 16.52 13.60
CA LEU A 14 -15.81 17.68 14.45
C LEU A 14 -15.45 18.87 13.55
N PRO A 15 -16.04 20.06 13.75
CA PRO A 15 -15.71 21.23 12.96
C PRO A 15 -14.34 21.75 13.40
N GLY A 16 -13.38 21.88 12.47
CA GLY A 16 -12.28 22.81 12.70
C GLY A 16 -10.98 22.62 11.92
N THR A 17 -10.65 21.43 11.39
CA THR A 17 -9.41 21.26 10.61
C THR A 17 -9.61 20.23 9.52
N VAL A 18 -9.90 20.69 8.30
CA VAL A 18 -9.97 19.80 7.14
C VAL A 18 -8.54 19.44 6.76
N PRO A 19 -8.15 18.15 6.68
CA PRO A 19 -6.81 17.76 6.28
C PRO A 19 -6.53 18.25 4.86
N THR A 20 -5.55 19.13 4.71
CA THR A 20 -5.13 19.63 3.40
C THR A 20 -3.87 18.92 2.95
N TYR A 21 -3.82 18.56 1.67
CA TYR A 21 -2.66 17.99 1.00
C TYR A 21 -2.07 19.04 0.07
N GLN A 22 -0.77 19.25 0.14
CA GLN A 22 -0.09 20.25 -0.68
C GLN A 22 0.76 19.61 -1.77
N CYS A 23 0.77 20.21 -2.96
CA CYS A 23 1.72 19.81 -3.99
C CYS A 23 3.13 20.24 -3.57
N ARG A 24 4.10 19.34 -3.68
CA ARG A 24 5.50 19.62 -3.34
C ARG A 24 6.41 19.51 -4.56
N TRP A 25 5.87 19.80 -5.74
CA TRP A 25 6.66 19.91 -6.96
C TRP A 25 7.40 21.26 -6.95
N THR A 26 8.64 21.30 -7.46
CA THR A 26 9.51 22.50 -7.36
C THR A 26 8.92 23.78 -7.93
N ASP A 27 8.02 23.67 -8.91
CA ASP A 27 7.44 24.80 -9.64
C ASP A 27 5.91 24.72 -9.69
N CYS A 28 5.27 24.22 -8.63
CA CYS A 28 3.82 24.21 -8.52
C CYS A 28 3.33 25.37 -7.64
N GLU A 29 2.32 26.09 -8.12
CA GLU A 29 1.59 27.13 -7.38
C GLU A 29 0.26 26.61 -6.80
N ASN A 30 -0.13 25.38 -7.13
CA ASN A 30 -1.36 24.74 -6.63
C ASN A 30 -1.07 23.94 -5.36
N ASP A 31 -1.41 24.53 -4.21
CA ASP A 31 -0.90 24.07 -2.93
C ASP A 31 -1.93 23.39 -2.02
N ALA A 32 -3.21 23.25 -2.40
CA ALA A 32 -4.21 22.71 -1.47
C ALA A 32 -5.24 21.80 -2.13
N PHE A 33 -5.26 20.54 -1.68
CA PHE A 33 -6.21 19.50 -2.03
C PHE A 33 -6.83 18.93 -0.76
N GLN A 34 -8.10 18.51 -0.83
CA GLN A 34 -8.78 17.88 0.32
C GLN A 34 -8.68 16.35 0.30
N ILE A 35 -8.30 15.79 -0.85
CA ILE A 35 -8.22 14.35 -1.11
C ILE A 35 -6.85 14.05 -1.71
N ASP A 36 -6.20 13.00 -1.20
CA ASP A 36 -4.89 12.51 -1.66
C ASP A 36 -4.91 12.13 -3.16
N THR A 37 -6.02 11.55 -3.60
CA THR A 37 -6.27 11.11 -4.96
C THR A 37 -6.34 12.30 -5.92
N ASP A 38 -6.91 13.44 -5.49
CA ASP A 38 -6.98 14.64 -6.30
C ASP A 38 -5.61 15.27 -6.48
N LEU A 39 -4.80 15.32 -5.41
CA LEU A 39 -3.40 15.74 -5.49
C LEU A 39 -2.60 14.82 -6.44
N TYR A 40 -2.79 13.50 -6.33
CA TYR A 40 -2.11 12.55 -7.21
C TYR A 40 -2.48 12.78 -8.68
N ASN A 41 -3.77 12.98 -8.97
CA ASN A 41 -4.24 13.28 -10.33
C ASN A 41 -3.70 14.60 -10.86
N HIS A 42 -3.63 15.64 -10.01
CA HIS A 42 -2.99 16.91 -10.35
C HIS A 42 -1.53 16.70 -10.76
N VAL A 43 -0.74 15.96 -9.95
CA VAL A 43 0.67 15.69 -10.28
C VAL A 43 0.82 14.93 -11.60
N LEU A 44 -0.04 13.93 -11.83
CA LEU A 44 0.01 13.15 -13.06
C LEU A 44 -0.29 14.01 -14.30
N ASN A 45 -1.31 14.86 -14.24
CA ASN A 45 -1.78 15.62 -15.39
C ASN A 45 -0.95 16.88 -15.63
N ASP A 46 -0.61 17.61 -14.56
CA ASP A 46 -0.03 18.94 -14.68
C ASP A 46 1.50 18.92 -14.69
N HIS A 47 2.13 17.89 -14.12
CA HIS A 47 3.59 17.77 -14.07
C HIS A 47 4.16 16.68 -14.96
N ILE A 48 3.48 15.54 -15.10
CA ILE A 48 3.98 14.40 -15.89
C ILE A 48 3.36 14.36 -17.29
N ASN A 49 2.15 14.91 -17.49
CA ASN A 49 1.45 14.83 -18.78
C ASN A 49 1.67 16.06 -19.67
N LYS A 50 2.68 16.89 -19.42
CA LYS A 50 3.04 17.97 -20.34
C LYS A 50 3.52 17.34 -21.65
N GLU A 51 2.66 17.37 -22.67
CA GLU A 51 2.82 16.70 -23.98
C GLU A 51 4.08 17.15 -24.78
N GLN A 52 4.92 18.01 -24.22
CA GLN A 52 6.05 18.67 -24.88
C GLN A 52 7.41 18.13 -24.44
N GLU A 53 7.50 17.19 -23.49
CA GLU A 53 8.78 16.69 -22.99
C GLU A 53 9.20 15.37 -23.64
N ILE A 54 10.41 15.36 -24.23
CA ILE A 54 11.05 14.16 -24.81
C ILE A 54 11.48 13.19 -23.71
N ASN A 55 11.75 13.70 -22.50
CA ASN A 55 12.16 12.93 -21.33
C ASN A 55 11.39 13.41 -20.10
N TYR A 56 10.79 12.49 -19.35
CA TYR A 56 10.04 12.76 -18.13
C TYR A 56 10.96 12.80 -16.91
N ASN A 57 10.81 13.83 -16.08
CA ASN A 57 11.54 14.00 -14.83
C ASN A 57 10.60 14.01 -13.63
N CYS A 58 11.14 13.69 -12.44
CA CYS A 58 10.41 13.86 -11.19
C CYS A 58 11.07 14.99 -10.39
N HIS A 59 10.32 16.06 -10.13
CA HIS A 59 10.76 17.20 -9.33
C HIS A 59 9.99 17.32 -8.01
N TRP A 60 9.48 16.20 -7.50
CA TRP A 60 8.84 16.17 -6.18
C TRP A 60 9.90 16.35 -5.09
N MET A 61 9.85 17.45 -4.33
CA MET A 61 10.83 17.80 -3.28
C MET A 61 12.30 17.63 -3.72
N ASP A 62 12.66 18.13 -4.91
CA ASP A 62 14.00 17.98 -5.50
C ASP A 62 14.45 16.52 -5.65
N CYS A 63 13.55 15.62 -6.05
CA CYS A 63 13.88 14.22 -6.24
C CYS A 63 14.99 14.02 -7.28
N LYS A 64 16.09 13.38 -6.88
CA LYS A 64 17.28 13.16 -7.73
C LYS A 64 17.27 11.81 -8.46
N ARG A 65 16.15 11.08 -8.47
CA ARG A 65 16.09 9.71 -9.00
C ARG A 65 16.27 9.66 -10.52
N PHE A 66 15.83 10.69 -11.23
CA PHE A 66 15.98 10.83 -12.68
C PHE A 66 16.78 12.09 -12.99
N PRO A 67 18.12 12.06 -12.87
CA PRO A 67 18.95 13.25 -13.11
C PRO A 67 18.99 13.70 -14.58
N TYR A 68 18.71 12.80 -15.52
CA TYR A 68 18.71 13.05 -16.97
C TYR A 68 17.35 12.79 -17.64
N GLY A 69 16.32 12.48 -16.83
CA GLY A 69 15.00 12.07 -17.31
C GLY A 69 14.92 10.64 -17.82
N SER A 70 13.69 10.17 -17.96
CA SER A 70 13.33 8.87 -18.50
C SER A 70 12.45 9.05 -19.73
N PRO A 71 12.71 8.35 -20.85
CA PRO A 71 11.81 8.36 -22.00
C PRO A 71 10.52 7.58 -21.71
N ASP A 72 10.55 6.66 -20.74
CA ASP A 72 9.36 5.89 -20.35
C ASP A 72 8.59 6.62 -19.24
N ARG A 73 7.39 7.08 -19.60
CA ARG A 73 6.43 7.74 -18.72
C ARG A 73 5.97 6.83 -17.58
N LEU A 74 5.74 5.55 -17.85
CA LEU A 74 5.20 4.61 -16.86
C LEU A 74 6.20 4.39 -15.71
N VAL A 75 7.50 4.41 -16.02
CA VAL A 75 8.58 4.31 -15.03
C VAL A 75 8.57 5.52 -14.09
N VAL A 76 8.36 6.73 -14.61
CA VAL A 76 8.27 7.95 -13.79
C VAL A 76 7.00 7.96 -12.96
N ILE A 77 5.86 7.53 -13.50
CA ILE A 77 4.60 7.40 -12.74
C ILE A 77 4.74 6.39 -11.61
N ALA A 78 5.33 5.22 -11.88
CA ALA A 78 5.59 4.20 -10.86
C ALA A 78 6.50 4.74 -9.75
N HIS A 79 7.48 5.58 -10.11
CA HIS A 79 8.29 6.28 -9.11
C HIS A 79 7.49 7.32 -8.33
N VAL A 80 6.67 8.16 -8.98
CA VAL A 80 5.91 9.20 -8.29
C VAL A 80 4.97 8.62 -7.25
N LYS A 81 4.38 7.44 -7.50
CA LYS A 81 3.62 6.69 -6.48
C LYS A 81 4.39 6.42 -5.18
N THR A 82 5.73 6.39 -5.21
CA THR A 82 6.55 6.19 -3.99
C THR A 82 6.60 7.42 -3.08
N HIS A 83 6.19 8.58 -3.57
CA HIS A 83 6.02 9.79 -2.76
C HIS A 83 4.66 9.84 -2.04
N PHE A 84 3.75 8.91 -2.34
CA PHE A 84 2.43 8.79 -1.73
C PHE A 84 2.37 7.55 -0.81
N PRO A 85 1.52 7.55 0.24
CA PRO A 85 0.58 8.61 0.65
C PRO A 85 1.28 9.81 1.27
N VAL A 86 0.78 11.02 0.96
CA VAL A 86 1.27 12.28 1.56
C VAL A 86 0.58 12.47 2.91
N GLU A 87 1.32 12.83 3.95
CA GLU A 87 0.72 13.17 5.25
C GLU A 87 0.01 14.54 5.13
N PRO A 88 -1.27 14.65 5.51
CA PRO A 88 -2.00 15.92 5.43
C PRO A 88 -1.47 16.92 6.45
N GLU A 89 -1.44 18.19 6.07
CA GLU A 89 -1.11 19.29 6.97
C GLU A 89 -2.38 19.67 7.76
N ILE A 90 -2.31 19.47 9.08
CA ILE A 90 -3.35 19.90 10.01
C ILE A 90 -2.91 21.25 10.56
N GLU A 91 -3.49 22.33 10.05
CA GLU A 91 -3.29 23.67 10.61
C GLU A 91 -3.77 23.67 12.07
N SER A 92 -2.82 23.77 12.99
CA SER A 92 -3.11 23.99 14.41
C SER A 92 -2.72 25.42 14.75
N GLU A 93 -3.70 26.31 14.70
CA GLU A 93 -3.58 27.63 15.34
C GLU A 93 -3.44 27.41 16.86
N GLY A 94 -2.20 27.47 17.35
CA GLY A 94 -1.95 27.40 18.78
C GLY A 94 -0.54 26.97 19.10
N LYS A 95 0.31 27.95 19.44
CA LYS A 95 1.61 27.78 20.10
C LYS A 95 1.52 26.72 21.22
N ARG A 96 1.95 25.49 20.94
CA ARG A 96 2.32 24.52 21.99
C ARG A 96 3.68 23.95 21.67
N ARG A 97 4.61 24.24 22.59
CA ARG A 97 5.99 23.76 22.63
C ARG A 97 6.03 22.29 22.24
N LYS A 98 6.81 21.96 21.20
CA LYS A 98 7.16 20.58 20.83
C LYS A 98 7.70 19.84 22.05
N VAL A 99 6.86 19.03 22.70
CA VAL A 99 7.35 17.94 23.55
C VAL A 99 7.96 16.94 22.58
N LYS A 100 9.30 16.84 22.58
CA LYS A 100 10.03 15.78 21.90
C LYS A 100 9.63 14.46 22.56
N THR A 101 8.54 13.86 22.09
CA THR A 101 8.33 12.43 22.27
C THR A 101 9.32 11.76 21.33
N THR A 102 10.34 11.13 21.92
CA THR A 102 11.23 10.21 21.24
C THR A 102 10.43 9.02 20.74
N LYS A 103 9.67 9.19 19.65
CA LYS A 103 9.23 8.08 18.83
C LYS A 103 10.48 7.59 18.12
N SER A 104 10.96 6.43 18.59
CA SER A 104 11.99 5.65 17.95
C SER A 104 11.72 5.63 16.44
N SER A 105 12.63 6.26 15.70
CA SER A 105 12.75 6.16 14.26
C SER A 105 12.92 4.68 13.91
N VAL A 106 11.85 4.03 13.48
CA VAL A 106 11.98 2.77 12.74
C VAL A 106 12.61 3.16 11.40
N ASN A 107 13.95 3.12 11.36
CA ASN A 107 14.73 3.18 10.14
C ASN A 107 14.25 2.08 9.20
N LYS A 108 13.36 2.43 8.27
CA LYS A 108 12.81 1.48 7.29
C LYS A 108 13.52 1.58 5.95
N TYR A 109 14.84 1.78 5.95
CA TYR A 109 15.72 1.49 4.81
C TYR A 109 17.09 1.07 5.35
N GLY A 110 17.19 -0.18 5.76
CA GLY A 110 18.49 -0.83 5.94
C GLY A 110 19.16 -0.96 4.58
N LYS A 111 20.27 -0.23 4.40
CA LYS A 111 21.29 -0.57 3.42
C LYS A 111 21.85 -1.95 3.77
N ASN A 112 21.28 -3.00 3.21
CA ASN A 112 21.89 -4.32 3.22
C ASN A 112 22.04 -4.78 1.77
N ASN A 113 23.27 -4.70 1.26
CA ASN A 113 23.68 -5.57 0.17
C ASN A 113 23.59 -7.02 0.68
N GLY A 114 22.72 -7.84 0.09
CA GLY A 114 22.66 -9.29 0.32
C GLY A 114 21.34 -9.79 0.90
N ILE A 115 20.63 -10.58 0.09
CA ILE A 115 19.51 -11.47 0.44
C ILE A 115 18.31 -10.74 1.08
N ILE A 116 17.35 -10.33 0.24
CA ILE A 116 16.01 -9.92 0.68
C ILE A 116 15.33 -11.17 1.24
N ASN A 117 15.43 -11.39 2.55
CA ASN A 117 14.50 -12.26 3.25
C ASN A 117 13.15 -11.54 3.23
N HIS A 118 12.30 -11.89 2.26
CA HIS A 118 10.89 -11.51 2.20
C HIS A 118 10.17 -12.07 3.43
N ARG A 119 10.34 -11.44 4.59
CA ARG A 119 9.54 -11.76 5.75
C ARG A 119 8.12 -11.30 5.45
N ILE A 120 7.26 -12.26 5.11
CA ILE A 120 5.85 -12.03 4.79
C ILE A 120 5.21 -11.40 6.02
N TYR A 121 4.95 -10.10 5.97
CA TYR A 121 4.27 -9.37 7.04
C TYR A 121 2.77 -9.48 6.82
N VAL A 122 2.11 -10.36 7.58
CA VAL A 122 0.65 -10.46 7.61
C VAL A 122 0.14 -9.62 8.78
N SER A 123 -0.68 -8.62 8.49
CA SER A 123 -1.39 -7.88 9.54
C SER A 123 -2.38 -8.81 10.24
N SER A 124 -2.34 -8.86 11.57
CA SER A 124 -3.22 -9.70 12.38
C SER A 124 -4.09 -8.87 13.34
N ASP A 125 -5.24 -9.41 13.73
CA ASP A 125 -6.11 -8.87 14.79
C ASP A 125 -5.58 -9.22 16.19
N MET A 126 -6.33 -8.83 17.24
CA MET A 126 -5.96 -9.12 18.65
C MET A 126 -6.00 -10.61 19.00
N ASN A 127 -6.67 -11.42 18.18
CA ASN A 127 -6.77 -12.88 18.31
C ASN A 127 -5.68 -13.60 17.48
N GLY A 128 -4.88 -12.86 16.70
CA GLY A 128 -3.84 -13.40 15.83
C GLY A 128 -4.33 -13.77 14.42
N ASP A 129 -5.61 -13.56 14.11
CA ASP A 129 -6.19 -13.85 12.80
C ASP A 129 -5.73 -12.83 11.76
N ALA A 130 -5.43 -13.28 10.55
CA ALA A 130 -4.99 -12.38 9.48
C ALA A 130 -6.11 -11.42 9.06
N LEU A 131 -5.74 -10.19 8.69
CA LEU A 131 -6.67 -9.15 8.25
C LEU A 131 -6.30 -8.57 6.88
N GLY A 132 -7.31 -8.09 6.16
CA GLY A 132 -7.14 -7.36 4.91
C GLY A 132 -6.76 -8.26 3.73
N ILE A 133 -5.84 -7.78 2.90
CA ILE A 133 -5.48 -8.40 1.61
C ILE A 133 -5.02 -9.86 1.77
N PRO A 134 -4.13 -10.23 2.72
CA PRO A 134 -3.69 -11.62 2.88
C PRO A 134 -4.84 -12.58 3.21
N LEU A 135 -5.77 -12.16 4.08
CA LEU A 135 -6.94 -12.97 4.42
C LEU A 135 -7.82 -13.16 3.19
N THR A 136 -8.18 -12.08 2.51
CA THR A 136 -9.03 -12.15 1.30
C THR A 136 -8.39 -13.00 0.22
N ALA A 137 -7.09 -12.84 -0.04
CA ALA A 137 -6.36 -13.66 -0.99
C ALA A 137 -6.39 -15.14 -0.61
N SER A 138 -6.14 -15.48 0.66
CA SER A 138 -6.20 -16.88 1.13
C SER A 138 -7.58 -17.52 0.97
N LEU A 139 -8.65 -16.75 1.17
CA LEU A 139 -10.03 -17.20 0.98
C LEU A 139 -10.35 -17.47 -0.49
N ILE A 140 -9.86 -16.61 -1.39
CA ILE A 140 -10.00 -16.81 -2.84
C ILE A 140 -9.26 -18.08 -3.27
N LEU A 141 -8.00 -18.24 -2.85
CA LEU A 141 -7.19 -19.42 -3.16
C LEU A 141 -7.87 -20.71 -2.68
N ARG A 142 -8.38 -20.71 -1.45
CA ARG A 142 -9.19 -21.80 -0.89
C ARG A 142 -10.38 -22.12 -1.78
N ASN A 143 -11.19 -21.13 -2.15
CA ASN A 143 -12.39 -21.36 -2.96
C ASN A 143 -12.05 -21.86 -4.37
N LEU A 144 -10.99 -21.34 -4.99
CA LEU A 144 -10.53 -21.79 -6.30
C LEU A 144 -10.03 -23.24 -6.27
N SER A 145 -9.39 -23.67 -5.17
CA SER A 145 -8.86 -25.03 -4.99
C SER A 145 -9.94 -26.11 -4.89
N VAL A 146 -11.21 -25.75 -4.66
CA VAL A 146 -12.30 -26.74 -4.58
C VAL A 146 -12.58 -27.38 -5.95
N SER A 147 -12.39 -26.64 -7.04
CA SER A 147 -12.64 -27.13 -8.39
C SER A 147 -11.43 -27.86 -8.96
N ARG A 148 -11.60 -29.14 -9.34
CA ARG A 148 -10.52 -29.95 -9.95
C ARG A 148 -9.93 -29.31 -11.22
N LYS A 149 -10.70 -28.51 -11.95
CA LYS A 149 -10.25 -27.82 -13.18
C LYS A 149 -9.21 -26.72 -12.91
N ASN A 150 -9.07 -26.27 -11.67
CA ASN A 150 -8.17 -25.17 -11.31
C ASN A 150 -6.85 -25.67 -10.70
N LEU A 151 -6.74 -26.95 -10.36
CA LEU A 151 -5.62 -27.46 -9.56
C LEU A 151 -4.27 -27.36 -10.27
N HIS A 152 -4.25 -27.42 -11.61
CA HIS A 152 -3.02 -27.26 -12.38
C HIS A 152 -2.39 -25.88 -12.20
N TYR A 153 -3.18 -24.84 -11.89
CA TYR A 153 -2.64 -23.51 -11.57
C TYR A 153 -1.89 -23.46 -10.24
N PHE A 154 -2.16 -24.39 -9.32
CA PHE A 154 -1.56 -24.42 -7.99
C PHE A 154 -0.29 -25.26 -7.91
N ALA A 155 -0.04 -26.14 -8.89
CA ALA A 155 1.08 -27.09 -8.86
C ALA A 155 2.45 -26.40 -8.67
N ALA A 156 2.65 -25.24 -9.30
CA ALA A 156 3.90 -24.48 -9.17
C ALA A 156 4.08 -23.81 -7.79
N TYR A 157 3.01 -23.66 -7.01
CA TYR A 157 2.99 -22.86 -5.79
C TYR A 157 2.78 -23.70 -4.52
N GLU A 158 2.71 -25.04 -4.61
CA GLU A 158 2.44 -25.90 -3.46
C GLU A 158 3.50 -25.74 -2.36
N GLN A 159 4.77 -25.65 -2.74
CA GLN A 159 5.89 -25.46 -1.80
C GLN A 159 5.77 -24.11 -1.07
N GLU A 160 5.49 -23.04 -1.79
CA GLU A 160 5.32 -21.70 -1.23
C GLU A 160 4.10 -21.64 -0.29
N LEU A 161 2.98 -22.27 -0.68
CA LEU A 161 1.78 -22.37 0.17
C LEU A 161 2.07 -23.14 1.47
N THR A 162 2.88 -24.20 1.39
CA THR A 162 3.30 -25.00 2.55
C THR A 162 4.20 -24.19 3.48
N GLU A 163 5.15 -23.44 2.92
CA GLU A 163 6.02 -22.54 3.69
C GLU A 163 5.22 -21.41 4.35
N MET A 164 4.25 -20.82 3.64
CA MET A 164 3.34 -19.82 4.21
C MET A 164 2.48 -20.40 5.32
N LEU A 165 1.98 -21.63 5.19
CA LEU A 165 1.24 -22.32 6.24
C LEU A 165 2.08 -22.48 7.52
N ALA A 166 3.35 -22.85 7.39
CA ALA A 166 4.26 -23.02 8.53
C ALA A 166 4.58 -21.69 9.24
N ASN A 167 4.63 -20.58 8.49
CA ASN A 167 5.10 -19.28 8.99
C ASN A 167 3.96 -18.30 9.35
N CYS A 168 2.74 -18.50 8.84
CA CYS A 168 1.62 -17.56 9.00
C CYS A 168 0.44 -18.19 9.74
N VAL A 169 0.49 -18.16 11.09
CA VAL A 169 -0.54 -18.77 11.96
C VAL A 169 -1.95 -18.24 11.65
N GLY A 170 -2.11 -16.93 11.42
CA GLY A 170 -3.41 -16.31 11.14
C GLY A 170 -4.06 -16.71 9.80
N LEU A 171 -3.32 -17.38 8.91
CA LEU A 171 -3.83 -17.91 7.64
C LEU A 171 -3.89 -19.43 7.61
N SER A 172 -3.39 -20.08 8.67
CA SER A 172 -3.12 -21.52 8.68
C SER A 172 -4.33 -22.37 8.31
N LYS A 173 -5.50 -22.04 8.85
CA LYS A 173 -6.75 -22.75 8.53
C LYS A 173 -7.07 -22.74 7.03
N HIS A 174 -7.02 -21.56 6.40
CA HIS A 174 -7.38 -21.40 5.00
C HIS A 174 -6.36 -22.05 4.07
N LEU A 175 -5.07 -21.93 4.40
CA LEU A 175 -3.98 -22.54 3.64
C LEU A 175 -3.97 -24.07 3.77
N ALA A 176 -4.25 -24.61 4.96
CA ALA A 176 -4.37 -26.04 5.17
C ALA A 176 -5.51 -26.66 4.36
N GLU A 177 -6.67 -26.00 4.32
CA GLU A 177 -7.80 -26.44 3.49
C GLU A 177 -7.47 -26.39 1.99
N THR A 178 -6.75 -25.35 1.56
CA THR A 178 -6.28 -25.23 0.16
C THR A 178 -5.35 -26.39 -0.21
N LEU A 179 -4.34 -26.68 0.63
CA LEU A 179 -3.38 -27.77 0.41
C LEU A 179 -4.03 -29.16 0.48
N SER A 180 -5.02 -29.34 1.35
CA SER A 180 -5.79 -30.59 1.44
C SER A 180 -6.52 -30.92 0.13
N ASN A 181 -7.13 -29.91 -0.50
CA ASN A 181 -7.82 -30.07 -1.78
C ASN A 181 -6.84 -30.44 -2.91
N LEU A 182 -5.61 -29.93 -2.87
CA LEU A 182 -4.56 -30.25 -3.84
C LEU A 182 -4.09 -31.70 -3.74
N ARG A 183 -3.99 -32.22 -2.52
CA ARG A 183 -3.54 -33.60 -2.24
C ARG A 183 -4.62 -34.67 -2.41
N SER A 184 -5.88 -34.27 -2.60
CA SER A 184 -7.02 -35.16 -2.79
C SER A 184 -7.24 -35.60 -4.25
N VAL A 185 -6.24 -35.37 -5.11
CA VAL A 185 -6.18 -35.76 -6.52
C VAL A 185 -5.07 -36.77 -6.74
#